data_AF-A0A2D5P5K9-F1
#
_entry.id   AF-A0A2D5P5K9-F1
#
_cell.length_a   1.000
_cell.length_b   1.000
_cell.length_c   1.000
_cell.angle_alpha   90.00
_cell.angle_beta   90.00
_cell.angle_gamma   90.00
#
_symmetry.space_group_name_H-M   'P 1'
#
loop_
_entity.id
_entity.type
_entity.pdbx_description
1 polymer ?
#
loop_
_entity_poly.entity_id
_entity_poly.type
_entity_poly.pdbx_seq_one_letter_code
_entity_poly.pdbx_strand_id
1 'polypeptide(L)'
;MEMQLNKIIILLCMVINIFANDLVNLYRLQGLSAVEQKLEESLKNKEYWNNYLKNKNVELGYYETKKYILLTQKKRSELALYKINDYQTTLVTKNNVIVGEKEGDKYLEGDKRTPEGVYDLTSKKTKLDQFYGPFALVTSYPNTFDKSLDKKGYGIWIHGMPLENDEREKYTRGCIALDNPELEKLEKNIDLENAILLTSEDEFQKAKKEEISLVLSSIYNWKDSWKRSDIDKYLKYYSPEFKKYDGSDFKKFSKYKKRIFGKKERKRIHFSNINISPYPNSLNKRMFKIIMDQIYKSPTVDFKGKKELFLEIVNNEVKILTED
;
A
#
# COMPACT_ATOMS: atom_id res chain seq x y z
N MET A 1 -42.28 14.76 -10.80
CA MET A 1 -40.88 14.26 -10.70
C MET A 1 -39.91 15.38 -10.32
N GLU A 2 -39.98 16.55 -10.97
CA GLU A 2 -39.16 17.74 -10.63
C GLU A 2 -39.33 18.25 -9.17
N MET A 3 -40.55 18.25 -8.62
CA MET A 3 -40.79 18.66 -7.23
C MET A 3 -40.10 17.77 -6.18
N GLN A 4 -39.91 16.47 -6.47
CA GLN A 4 -39.17 15.57 -5.58
C GLN A 4 -37.66 15.76 -5.72
N LEU A 5 -37.18 15.99 -6.95
CA LEU A 5 -35.78 16.29 -7.23
C LEU A 5 -35.34 17.60 -6.56
N ASN A 6 -36.17 18.65 -6.61
CA ASN A 6 -35.90 19.92 -5.94
C ASN A 6 -35.90 19.80 -4.40
N LYS A 7 -36.79 18.99 -3.81
CA LYS A 7 -36.77 18.71 -2.36
C LYS A 7 -35.52 17.95 -1.94
N ILE A 8 -35.06 16.99 -2.74
CA ILE A 8 -33.83 16.25 -2.48
C ILE A 8 -32.61 17.17 -2.61
N ILE A 9 -32.56 18.04 -3.62
CA ILE A 9 -31.48 19.03 -3.80
C ILE A 9 -31.45 20.04 -2.64
N ILE A 10 -32.62 20.55 -2.21
CA ILE A 10 -32.71 21.47 -1.06
C ILE A 10 -32.27 20.78 0.24
N LEU A 11 -32.68 19.52 0.47
CA LEU A 11 -32.26 18.75 1.63
C LEU A 11 -30.75 18.48 1.61
N LEU A 12 -30.19 18.14 0.45
CA LEU A 12 -28.75 17.92 0.27
C LEU A 12 -27.96 19.21 0.51
N CYS A 13 -28.43 20.34 -0.01
CA CYS A 13 -27.86 21.66 0.24
C CYS A 13 -27.99 22.09 1.70
N MET A 14 -29.08 21.76 2.40
CA MET A 14 -29.23 22.03 3.84
C MET A 14 -28.25 21.20 4.68
N VAL A 15 -28.08 19.92 4.37
CA VAL A 15 -27.14 19.03 5.10
C VAL A 15 -25.69 19.52 4.93
N ILE A 16 -25.29 19.91 3.71
CA ILE A 16 -23.94 20.46 3.45
C ILE A 16 -23.73 21.79 4.20
N ASN A 17 -24.75 22.66 4.24
CA ASN A 17 -24.69 23.94 4.95
C ASN A 17 -24.57 23.75 6.47
N ILE A 18 -25.19 22.74 7.08
CA ILE A 18 -25.12 22.50 8.53
C ILE A 18 -23.69 22.12 8.96
N PHE A 19 -23.04 21.20 8.24
CA PHE A 19 -21.65 20.80 8.57
C PHE A 19 -20.63 21.90 8.30
N ALA A 20 -20.79 22.69 7.24
CA ALA A 20 -19.90 23.81 6.94
C ALA A 20 -20.07 24.96 7.95
N ASN A 21 -21.32 25.25 8.35
CA ASN A 21 -21.62 26.26 9.37
C ASN A 21 -21.05 25.85 10.74
N ASP A 22 -21.00 24.55 11.05
CA ASP A 22 -20.40 24.03 12.29
C ASP A 22 -18.87 24.30 12.34
N LEU A 23 -18.13 24.03 11.26
CA LEU A 23 -16.68 24.29 11.23
C LEU A 23 -16.34 25.80 11.22
N VAL A 24 -17.12 26.62 10.51
CA VAL A 24 -16.94 28.08 10.51
C VAL A 24 -17.23 28.67 11.89
N ASN A 25 -18.28 28.21 12.57
CA ASN A 25 -18.56 28.63 13.94
C ASN A 25 -17.49 28.14 14.91
N LEU A 26 -17.01 26.90 14.76
CA LEU A 26 -15.92 26.36 15.57
C LEU A 26 -14.64 27.18 15.39
N TYR A 27 -14.30 27.56 14.16
CA TYR A 27 -13.19 28.46 13.87
C TYR A 27 -13.38 29.83 14.52
N ARG A 28 -14.53 30.47 14.31
CA ARG A 28 -14.83 31.81 14.84
C ARG A 28 -14.77 31.87 16.37
N LEU A 29 -15.19 30.79 17.04
CA LEU A 29 -15.28 30.72 18.50
C LEU A 29 -14.01 30.17 19.18
N GLN A 30 -13.32 29.20 18.56
CA GLN A 30 -12.24 28.45 19.21
C GLN A 30 -10.93 28.40 18.38
N GLY A 31 -10.91 29.02 17.21
CA GLY A 31 -9.74 29.13 16.35
C GLY A 31 -9.42 27.87 15.54
N LEU A 32 -8.35 27.96 14.74
CA LEU A 32 -7.97 26.93 13.76
C LEU A 32 -7.60 25.59 14.43
N SER A 33 -6.99 25.61 15.60
CA SER A 33 -6.60 24.39 16.32
C SER A 33 -7.79 23.51 16.69
N ALA A 34 -8.93 24.12 17.01
CA ALA A 34 -10.17 23.38 17.32
C ALA A 34 -10.76 22.73 16.07
N VAL A 35 -10.69 23.40 14.93
CA VAL A 35 -11.08 22.86 13.62
C VAL A 35 -10.20 21.66 13.26
N GLU A 36 -8.87 21.81 13.36
CA GLU A 36 -7.92 20.72 13.10
C GLU A 36 -8.24 19.51 13.99
N GLN A 37 -8.48 19.72 15.28
CA GLN A 37 -8.84 18.64 16.19
C GLN A 37 -10.16 17.96 15.79
N LYS A 38 -11.21 18.72 15.43
CA LYS A 38 -12.49 18.14 14.99
C LYS A 38 -12.34 17.29 13.73
N LEU A 39 -11.50 17.72 12.79
CA LEU A 39 -11.18 16.95 11.60
C LEU A 39 -10.36 15.70 11.94
N GLU A 40 -9.34 15.80 12.80
CA GLU A 40 -8.57 14.63 13.27
C GLU A 40 -9.47 13.60 13.99
N GLU A 41 -10.46 14.05 14.79
CA GLU A 41 -11.44 13.14 15.41
C GLU A 41 -12.32 12.43 14.38
N SER A 42 -12.70 13.12 13.30
CA SER A 42 -13.48 12.51 12.22
C SER A 42 -12.68 11.42 11.48
N LEU A 43 -11.39 11.67 11.24
CA LEU A 43 -10.49 10.71 10.56
C LEU A 43 -10.20 9.46 11.41
N LYS A 44 -10.38 9.53 12.74
CA LYS A 44 -10.31 8.38 13.64
C LYS A 44 -11.57 7.50 13.62
N ASN A 45 -12.67 7.97 13.05
CA ASN A 45 -13.94 7.26 13.04
C ASN A 45 -14.07 6.35 11.81
N LYS A 46 -14.27 5.04 12.02
CA LYS A 46 -14.49 4.07 10.94
C LYS A 46 -15.72 4.41 10.10
N GLU A 47 -16.77 4.97 10.68
CA GLU A 47 -18.01 5.30 9.98
C GLU A 47 -17.85 6.47 9.01
N TYR A 48 -16.97 7.43 9.32
CA TYR A 48 -16.56 8.45 8.36
C TYR A 48 -15.99 7.80 7.10
N TRP A 49 -15.08 6.83 7.27
CA TRP A 49 -14.47 6.12 6.15
C TRP A 49 -15.43 5.22 5.39
N ASN A 50 -16.36 4.55 6.08
CA ASN A 50 -17.43 3.77 5.43
C ASN A 50 -18.21 4.64 4.44
N ASN A 51 -18.61 5.82 4.88
CA ASN A 51 -19.34 6.78 4.04
C ASN A 51 -18.46 7.34 2.92
N TYR A 52 -17.21 7.70 3.22
CA TYR A 52 -16.26 8.22 2.23
C TYR A 52 -15.94 7.22 1.10
N LEU A 53 -15.87 5.92 1.44
CA LEU A 53 -15.52 4.84 0.50
C LEU A 53 -16.73 4.27 -0.26
N LYS A 54 -17.97 4.66 0.08
CA LYS A 54 -19.21 4.07 -0.45
C LYS A 54 -19.21 3.88 -1.97
N ASN A 55 -18.77 4.90 -2.71
CA ASN A 55 -18.78 4.91 -4.18
C ASN A 55 -17.40 4.65 -4.82
N LYS A 56 -16.40 4.24 -4.04
CA LYS A 56 -15.04 3.96 -4.52
C LYS A 56 -14.86 2.48 -4.80
N ASN A 57 -14.11 2.13 -5.84
CA ASN A 57 -13.65 0.76 -6.03
C ASN A 57 -12.36 0.57 -5.21
N VAL A 58 -12.38 -0.38 -4.28
CA VAL A 58 -11.24 -0.68 -3.41
C VAL A 58 -10.74 -2.11 -3.58
N GLU A 59 -11.25 -2.85 -4.57
CA GLU A 59 -10.96 -4.29 -4.71
C GLU A 59 -9.46 -4.57 -4.86
N LEU A 60 -8.73 -3.69 -5.55
CA LEU A 60 -7.27 -3.78 -5.73
C LEU A 60 -6.48 -2.87 -4.77
N GLY A 61 -7.16 -2.26 -3.79
CA GLY A 61 -6.59 -1.32 -2.83
C GLY A 61 -7.18 0.09 -2.91
N TYR A 62 -6.70 0.96 -2.03
CA TYR A 62 -7.05 2.38 -1.96
C TYR A 62 -5.81 3.22 -2.26
N TYR A 63 -5.88 4.12 -3.23
CA TYR A 63 -4.71 4.85 -3.70
C TYR A 63 -5.04 6.33 -3.88
N GLU A 64 -4.42 7.19 -3.08
CA GLU A 64 -4.51 8.65 -3.26
C GLU A 64 -3.63 9.12 -4.44
N THR A 65 -2.46 8.51 -4.62
CA THR A 65 -1.47 8.98 -5.60
C THR A 65 -1.16 7.99 -6.71
N LYS A 66 -1.09 6.68 -6.42
CA LYS A 66 -0.81 5.67 -7.46
C LYS A 66 -1.90 5.67 -8.53
N LYS A 67 -1.49 5.51 -9.79
CA LYS A 67 -2.35 5.57 -10.98
C LYS A 67 -2.42 4.25 -11.74
N TYR A 68 -1.49 3.34 -11.49
CA TYR A 68 -1.41 2.07 -12.19
C TYR A 68 -1.20 0.91 -11.21
N ILE A 69 -1.89 -0.21 -11.47
CA ILE A 69 -1.73 -1.46 -10.73
C ILE A 69 -1.38 -2.55 -11.73
N LEU A 70 -0.23 -3.18 -11.56
CA LEU A 70 0.08 -4.46 -12.17
C LEU A 70 -0.35 -5.56 -11.21
N LEU A 71 -1.17 -6.49 -11.68
CA LEU A 71 -1.55 -7.68 -10.92
C LEU A 71 -1.03 -8.91 -11.65
N THR A 72 -0.09 -9.61 -11.02
CA THR A 72 0.41 -10.91 -11.48
C THR A 72 -0.18 -12.02 -10.63
N GLN A 73 -0.83 -12.99 -11.26
CA GLN A 73 -1.37 -14.20 -10.62
C GLN A 73 -0.58 -15.41 -11.13
N LYS A 74 0.33 -15.95 -10.32
CA LYS A 74 1.37 -16.89 -10.74
C LYS A 74 0.79 -18.19 -11.33
N LYS A 75 -0.17 -18.82 -10.66
CA LYS A 75 -0.80 -20.07 -11.16
C LYS A 75 -1.69 -19.87 -12.38
N ARG A 76 -2.13 -18.63 -12.63
CA ARG A 76 -2.86 -18.28 -13.86
C ARG A 76 -1.92 -17.88 -15.00
N SER A 77 -0.61 -17.76 -14.73
CA SER A 77 0.39 -17.30 -15.69
C SER A 77 -0.05 -16.01 -16.39
N GLU A 78 -0.57 -15.06 -15.60
CA GLU A 78 -1.20 -13.85 -16.11
C GLU A 78 -0.70 -12.59 -15.40
N LEU A 79 -0.48 -11.53 -16.18
CA LEU A 79 -0.25 -10.18 -15.71
C LEU A 79 -1.28 -9.23 -16.33
N ALA A 80 -2.02 -8.53 -15.47
CA ALA A 80 -2.99 -7.52 -15.86
C ALA A 80 -2.53 -6.12 -15.44
N LEU A 81 -2.67 -5.14 -16.33
CA LEU A 81 -2.48 -3.71 -16.03
C LEU A 81 -3.84 -3.07 -15.84
N TYR A 82 -4.02 -2.40 -14.71
CA TYR A 82 -5.17 -1.56 -14.41
C TYR A 82 -4.74 -0.10 -14.31
N LYS A 83 -5.59 0.80 -14.80
CA LYS A 83 -5.49 2.24 -14.57
C LYS A 83 -6.50 2.67 -13.52
N ILE A 84 -6.07 3.53 -12.62
CA ILE A 84 -6.90 4.13 -11.57
C ILE A 84 -7.32 5.54 -12.00
N ASN A 85 -8.62 5.76 -12.15
CA ASN A 85 -9.21 7.09 -12.34
C ASN A 85 -10.29 7.29 -11.29
N ASP A 86 -10.17 8.32 -10.45
CA ASP A 86 -11.12 8.63 -9.37
C ASP A 86 -11.53 7.41 -8.53
N TYR A 87 -10.53 6.62 -8.11
CA TYR A 87 -10.71 5.38 -7.35
C TYR A 87 -11.50 4.28 -8.10
N GLN A 88 -11.70 4.40 -9.41
CA GLN A 88 -12.19 3.32 -10.26
C GLN A 88 -11.02 2.67 -10.98
N THR A 89 -11.04 1.33 -11.06
CA THR A 89 -10.01 0.55 -11.75
C THR A 89 -10.53 0.07 -13.10
N THR A 90 -9.87 0.46 -14.18
CA THR A 90 -10.17 -0.02 -15.54
C THR A 90 -9.04 -0.93 -16.02
N LEU A 91 -9.39 -2.12 -16.52
CA LEU A 91 -8.42 -3.03 -17.14
C LEU A 91 -7.92 -2.41 -18.46
N VAL A 92 -6.59 -2.32 -18.62
CA VAL A 92 -5.92 -1.77 -19.80
C VAL A 92 -5.43 -2.90 -20.71
N THR A 93 -4.70 -3.86 -20.14
CA THR A 93 -4.25 -5.05 -20.84
C THR A 93 -4.15 -6.24 -19.89
N LYS A 94 -4.20 -7.44 -20.46
CA LYS A 94 -4.08 -8.71 -19.75
C LYS A 94 -3.28 -9.65 -20.63
N ASN A 95 -2.13 -10.07 -20.15
CA ASN A 95 -1.11 -10.76 -20.93
C ASN A 95 -0.77 -12.09 -20.27
N ASN A 96 -0.48 -13.11 -21.09
CA ASN A 96 0.13 -14.34 -20.59
C ASN A 96 1.59 -14.05 -20.21
N VAL A 97 2.05 -14.65 -19.12
CA VAL A 97 3.40 -14.47 -18.60
C VAL A 97 4.04 -15.78 -18.18
N ILE A 98 5.37 -15.82 -18.22
CA ILE A 98 6.17 -16.87 -17.63
C ILE A 98 6.70 -16.40 -16.26
N VAL A 99 6.59 -17.24 -15.24
CA VAL A 99 7.06 -16.97 -13.87
C VAL A 99 8.14 -17.97 -13.46
N GLY A 100 8.64 -17.88 -12.23
CA GLY A 100 9.66 -18.78 -11.68
C GLY A 100 9.30 -20.26 -11.80
N GLU A 101 10.33 -21.10 -12.00
CA GLU A 101 10.22 -22.57 -12.11
C GLU A 101 9.51 -23.23 -10.92
N LYS A 102 9.70 -22.68 -9.71
CA LYS A 102 9.14 -23.26 -8.49
C LYS A 102 7.93 -22.46 -8.01
N GLU A 103 6.91 -23.20 -7.59
CA GLU A 103 5.73 -22.65 -6.92
C GLU A 103 6.05 -22.06 -5.53
N GLY A 104 5.13 -21.22 -5.07
CA GLY A 104 5.19 -20.56 -3.77
C GLY A 104 6.17 -19.39 -3.71
N ASP A 105 6.24 -18.78 -2.53
CA ASP A 105 6.90 -17.51 -2.29
C ASP A 105 8.43 -17.62 -2.28
N LYS A 106 9.07 -16.56 -2.79
CA LYS A 106 10.52 -16.45 -2.82
C LYS A 106 11.07 -16.26 -1.41
N TYR A 107 12.13 -16.98 -1.07
CA TYR A 107 12.79 -16.91 0.24
C TYR A 107 14.32 -16.84 0.15
N LEU A 108 14.95 -17.57 -0.78
CA LEU A 108 16.40 -17.62 -0.92
C LEU A 108 16.88 -17.11 -2.28
N GLU A 109 18.15 -16.72 -2.35
CA GLU A 109 18.79 -16.50 -3.64
C GLU A 109 18.88 -17.82 -4.42
N GLY A 110 18.60 -17.78 -5.72
CA GLY A 110 18.65 -18.98 -6.57
C GLY A 110 17.51 -20.00 -6.36
N ASP A 111 16.52 -19.74 -5.51
CA ASP A 111 15.40 -20.65 -5.27
C ASP A 111 14.42 -20.80 -6.45
N LYS A 112 14.60 -19.99 -7.50
CA LYS A 112 13.81 -19.98 -8.73
C LYS A 112 12.31 -19.70 -8.53
N ARG A 113 11.95 -19.00 -7.45
CA ARG A 113 10.57 -18.59 -7.17
C ARG A 113 10.34 -17.13 -7.53
N THR A 114 9.17 -16.83 -8.05
CA THR A 114 8.68 -15.44 -8.17
C THR A 114 8.08 -15.03 -6.81
N PRO A 115 8.47 -13.88 -6.24
CA PRO A 115 8.02 -13.48 -4.91
C PRO A 115 6.52 -13.16 -4.88
N GLU A 116 5.89 -13.40 -3.74
CA GLU A 116 4.53 -12.94 -3.45
C GLU A 116 4.58 -11.62 -2.68
N GLY A 117 3.60 -10.73 -2.90
CA GLY A 117 3.49 -9.47 -2.17
C GLY A 117 3.31 -8.25 -3.06
N VAL A 118 3.78 -7.10 -2.56
CA VAL A 118 3.57 -5.79 -3.16
C VAL A 118 4.89 -5.04 -3.33
N TYR A 119 5.18 -4.65 -4.58
CA TYR A 119 6.47 -4.11 -5.00
C TYR A 119 6.30 -2.84 -5.82
N ASP A 120 7.25 -1.91 -5.70
CA ASP A 120 7.33 -0.76 -6.59
C ASP A 120 8.15 -1.10 -7.84
N LEU A 121 7.90 -0.38 -8.94
CA LEU A 121 8.75 -0.42 -10.13
C LEU A 121 9.75 0.73 -10.05
N THR A 122 11.03 0.39 -9.88
CA THR A 122 12.06 1.36 -9.51
C THR A 122 12.77 2.00 -10.69
N SER A 123 12.89 1.27 -11.80
CA SER A 123 13.59 1.74 -13.00
C SER A 123 13.32 0.85 -14.20
N LYS A 124 13.64 1.38 -15.40
CA LYS A 124 13.74 0.63 -16.65
C LYS A 124 15.21 0.41 -16.97
N LYS A 125 15.60 -0.83 -17.24
CA LYS A 125 16.93 -1.20 -17.76
C LYS A 125 16.84 -1.53 -19.23
N THR A 126 17.75 -0.97 -20.02
CA THR A 126 17.95 -1.26 -21.45
C THR A 126 19.37 -1.77 -21.66
N LYS A 127 19.72 -2.16 -22.89
CA LYS A 127 21.05 -2.73 -23.23
C LYS A 127 21.38 -3.96 -22.36
N LEU A 128 20.38 -4.82 -22.21
CA LEU A 128 20.51 -6.09 -21.52
C LEU A 128 21.01 -7.15 -22.51
N ASP A 129 21.43 -8.29 -21.96
CA ASP A 129 21.59 -9.51 -22.74
C ASP A 129 20.29 -9.80 -23.53
N GLN A 130 20.43 -10.26 -24.78
CA GLN A 130 19.31 -10.48 -25.70
C GLN A 130 18.24 -11.42 -25.13
N PHE A 131 18.62 -12.32 -24.20
CA PHE A 131 17.70 -13.21 -23.48
C PHE A 131 16.57 -12.47 -22.75
N TYR A 132 16.82 -11.24 -22.29
CA TYR A 132 15.82 -10.46 -21.53
C TYR A 132 14.87 -9.65 -22.42
N GLY A 133 14.99 -9.75 -23.74
CA GLY A 133 14.20 -8.96 -24.68
C GLY A 133 14.63 -7.49 -24.74
N PRO A 134 13.74 -6.57 -25.15
CA PRO A 134 14.12 -5.19 -25.45
C PRO A 134 14.49 -4.36 -24.20
N PHE A 135 13.92 -4.69 -23.03
CA PHE A 135 14.19 -4.04 -21.75
C PHE A 135 13.66 -4.86 -20.56
N ALA A 136 13.97 -4.42 -19.34
CA ALA A 136 13.42 -4.94 -18.11
C ALA A 136 12.94 -3.82 -17.16
N LEU A 137 11.80 -4.01 -16.52
CA LEU A 137 11.28 -3.17 -15.44
C LEU A 137 11.71 -3.77 -14.11
N VAL A 138 12.45 -3.01 -13.31
CA VAL A 138 13.07 -3.49 -12.07
C VAL A 138 12.11 -3.36 -10.90
N THR A 139 11.81 -4.48 -10.23
CA THR A 139 10.97 -4.47 -9.01
C THR A 139 11.77 -4.08 -7.77
N SER A 140 11.08 -3.70 -6.71
CA SER A 140 11.68 -3.39 -5.40
C SER A 140 11.91 -4.62 -4.52
N TYR A 141 11.90 -5.85 -5.06
CA TYR A 141 12.21 -7.05 -4.26
C TYR A 141 13.69 -7.08 -3.85
N PRO A 142 14.03 -7.43 -2.59
CA PRO A 142 13.11 -7.66 -1.46
C PRO A 142 12.62 -6.34 -0.87
N ASN A 143 11.32 -6.24 -0.57
CA ASN A 143 10.74 -5.09 0.11
C ASN A 143 11.05 -5.14 1.64
N THR A 144 10.59 -4.15 2.41
CA THR A 144 10.86 -4.06 3.85
C THR A 144 10.31 -5.24 4.64
N PHE A 145 9.15 -5.78 4.27
CA PHE A 145 8.58 -6.97 4.91
C PHE A 145 9.36 -8.24 4.54
N ASP A 146 9.77 -8.39 3.29
CA ASP A 146 10.65 -9.49 2.89
C ASP A 146 11.95 -9.49 3.72
N LYS A 147 12.54 -8.31 3.92
CA LYS A 147 13.73 -8.14 4.75
C LYS A 147 13.48 -8.45 6.22
N SER A 148 12.31 -8.09 6.77
CA SER A 148 12.00 -8.44 8.18
C SER A 148 11.85 -9.95 8.38
N LEU A 149 11.38 -10.66 7.35
CA LEU A 149 11.36 -12.12 7.28
C LEU A 149 12.71 -12.76 6.91
N ASP A 150 13.78 -11.96 6.77
CA ASP A 150 15.12 -12.41 6.36
C ASP A 150 15.19 -13.09 4.98
N LYS A 151 14.25 -12.78 4.08
CA LYS A 151 14.28 -13.25 2.70
C LYS A 151 15.48 -12.67 1.95
N LYS A 152 16.06 -13.48 1.05
CA LYS A 152 17.28 -13.18 0.29
C LYS A 152 17.02 -13.11 -1.22
N GLY A 153 18.09 -12.75 -1.94
CA GLY A 153 18.09 -12.61 -3.39
C GLY A 153 17.77 -11.19 -3.84
N TYR A 154 17.84 -10.98 -5.15
CA TYR A 154 17.68 -9.71 -5.83
C TYR A 154 17.31 -9.96 -7.30
N GLY A 155 17.20 -8.90 -8.10
CA GLY A 155 17.13 -9.03 -9.56
C GLY A 155 15.81 -9.58 -10.10
N ILE A 156 14.70 -9.39 -9.38
CA ILE A 156 13.37 -9.76 -9.87
C ILE A 156 12.88 -8.65 -10.80
N TRP A 157 12.71 -8.97 -12.07
CA TRP A 157 12.30 -8.02 -13.11
C TRP A 157 11.04 -8.49 -13.84
N ILE A 158 10.34 -7.53 -14.44
CA ILE A 158 9.39 -7.78 -15.52
C ILE A 158 10.12 -7.54 -16.84
N HIS A 159 10.29 -8.54 -17.69
CA HIS A 159 11.10 -8.42 -18.91
C HIS A 159 10.51 -9.20 -20.09
N GLY A 160 11.20 -9.17 -21.24
CA GLY A 160 10.75 -9.76 -22.49
C GLY A 160 11.13 -11.22 -22.69
N MET A 161 10.84 -11.73 -23.89
CA MET A 161 11.38 -12.99 -24.42
C MET A 161 12.69 -12.73 -25.19
N PRO A 162 13.55 -13.75 -25.38
CA PRO A 162 14.75 -13.63 -26.22
C PRO A 162 14.47 -12.97 -27.58
N LEU A 163 15.38 -12.12 -28.05
CA LEU A 163 15.25 -11.40 -29.34
C LEU A 163 15.57 -12.28 -30.56
N GLU A 164 16.33 -13.35 -30.36
CA GLU A 164 16.69 -14.33 -31.40
C GLU A 164 15.91 -15.63 -31.16
N ASN A 165 15.99 -16.58 -32.11
CA ASN A 165 15.35 -17.90 -32.02
C ASN A 165 16.05 -18.83 -31.00
N ASP A 166 16.37 -18.30 -29.82
CA ASP A 166 16.80 -19.10 -28.69
C ASP A 166 15.58 -19.79 -28.08
N GLU A 167 15.68 -21.12 -27.94
CA GLU A 167 14.70 -21.88 -27.18
C GLU A 167 14.69 -21.38 -25.73
N ARG A 168 13.60 -20.75 -25.31
CA ARG A 168 13.40 -20.35 -23.91
C ARG A 168 12.71 -21.46 -23.14
N GLU A 169 13.15 -21.69 -21.91
CA GLU A 169 12.42 -22.52 -20.96
C GLU A 169 11.01 -21.95 -20.69
N LYS A 170 10.06 -22.82 -20.34
CA LYS A 170 8.69 -22.43 -19.94
C LYS A 170 8.61 -21.80 -18.55
N TYR A 171 9.75 -21.43 -17.96
CA TYR A 171 9.87 -20.83 -16.65
C TYR A 171 11.02 -19.81 -16.63
N THR A 172 11.04 -18.95 -15.62
CA THR A 172 12.17 -18.06 -15.31
C THR A 172 12.88 -18.53 -14.03
N ARG A 173 13.93 -17.82 -13.62
CA ARG A 173 14.56 -17.98 -12.29
C ARG A 173 13.91 -17.12 -11.19
N GLY A 174 12.72 -16.56 -11.44
CA GLY A 174 11.96 -15.73 -10.50
C GLY A 174 11.41 -14.43 -11.12
N CYS A 175 11.92 -14.01 -12.28
CA CYS A 175 11.37 -12.90 -13.05
C CYS A 175 9.97 -13.19 -13.60
N ILE A 176 9.28 -12.14 -14.04
CA ILE A 176 8.03 -12.23 -14.80
C ILE A 176 8.37 -11.87 -16.24
N ALA A 177 8.09 -12.77 -17.18
CA ALA A 177 8.43 -12.59 -18.58
C ALA A 177 7.20 -12.51 -19.47
N LEU A 178 7.22 -11.56 -20.41
CA LEU A 178 6.15 -11.30 -21.38
C LEU A 178 6.69 -11.38 -22.80
N ASP A 179 5.80 -11.61 -23.76
CA ASP A 179 6.12 -11.42 -25.17
C ASP A 179 6.55 -9.97 -25.43
N ASN A 180 7.58 -9.79 -26.26
CA ASN A 180 8.22 -8.48 -26.48
C ASN A 180 7.23 -7.39 -26.92
N PRO A 181 6.29 -7.63 -27.85
CA PRO A 181 5.29 -6.62 -28.23
C PRO A 181 4.37 -6.23 -27.07
N GLU A 182 3.97 -7.19 -26.22
CA GLU A 182 3.11 -6.94 -25.06
C GLU A 182 3.86 -6.20 -23.94
N LEU A 183 5.15 -6.47 -23.78
CA LEU A 183 6.02 -5.70 -22.87
C LEU A 183 6.14 -4.24 -23.32
N GLU A 184 6.39 -4.00 -24.61
CA GLU A 184 6.45 -2.64 -25.17
C GLU A 184 5.12 -1.90 -25.04
N LYS A 185 4.00 -2.59 -25.29
CA LYS A 185 2.67 -2.04 -25.09
C LYS A 185 2.40 -1.73 -23.62
N LEU A 186 2.82 -2.60 -22.70
CA LEU A 186 2.71 -2.35 -21.27
C LEU A 186 3.45 -1.08 -20.88
N GLU A 187 4.71 -0.94 -21.31
CA GLU A 187 5.55 0.22 -20.97
C GLU A 187 5.00 1.54 -21.49
N LYS A 188 4.42 1.57 -22.71
CA LYS A 188 3.77 2.75 -23.27
C LYS A 188 2.52 3.20 -22.49
N ASN A 189 1.90 2.31 -21.71
CA ASN A 189 0.63 2.54 -21.02
C ASN A 189 0.78 2.72 -19.50
N ILE A 190 2.01 2.72 -18.98
CA ILE A 190 2.28 2.79 -17.54
C ILE A 190 3.25 3.92 -17.23
N ASP A 191 3.03 4.58 -16.10
CA ASP A 191 4.04 5.44 -15.47
C ASP A 191 4.63 4.69 -14.26
N LEU A 192 5.92 4.37 -14.32
CA LEU A 192 6.58 3.48 -13.35
C LEU A 192 6.55 4.07 -11.94
N GLU A 193 6.73 5.38 -11.79
CA GLU A 193 6.72 6.05 -10.48
C GLU A 193 5.35 5.92 -9.78
N ASN A 194 4.29 6.04 -10.58
CA ASN A 194 2.91 5.96 -10.14
C ASN A 194 2.30 4.56 -10.28
N ALA A 195 3.12 3.54 -10.51
CA ALA A 195 2.71 2.14 -10.57
C ALA A 195 2.98 1.39 -9.25
N ILE A 196 2.22 0.31 -9.05
CA ILE A 196 2.48 -0.70 -8.02
C ILE A 196 2.27 -2.09 -8.61
N LEU A 197 3.12 -3.06 -8.23
CA LEU A 197 3.02 -4.46 -8.61
C LEU A 197 2.47 -5.27 -7.43
N LEU A 198 1.33 -5.93 -7.64
CA LEU A 198 0.76 -6.95 -6.77
C LEU A 198 1.06 -8.31 -7.38
N THR A 199 1.69 -9.22 -6.64
CA THR A 199 1.96 -10.58 -7.09
C THR A 199 1.35 -11.57 -6.11
N SER A 200 0.41 -12.38 -6.58
CA SER A 200 -0.21 -13.47 -5.80
C SER A 200 0.09 -14.83 -6.41
N GLU A 201 0.09 -15.86 -5.58
CA GLU A 201 0.17 -17.25 -6.03
C GLU A 201 -1.08 -17.63 -6.83
N ASP A 202 -2.22 -17.54 -6.15
CA ASP A 202 -3.55 -17.93 -6.63
C ASP A 202 -4.38 -16.71 -7.04
N GLU A 203 -5.70 -16.91 -7.14
CA GLU A 203 -6.66 -15.82 -7.34
C GLU A 203 -6.48 -14.71 -6.31
N PHE A 204 -6.37 -13.48 -6.80
CA PHE A 204 -6.12 -12.32 -5.95
C PHE A 204 -7.29 -12.06 -4.98
N GLN A 205 -6.99 -12.09 -3.68
CA GLN A 205 -7.97 -11.80 -2.65
C GLN A 205 -8.26 -10.29 -2.55
N LYS A 206 -9.32 -9.87 -3.23
CA LYS A 206 -9.79 -8.48 -3.28
C LYS A 206 -10.02 -7.85 -1.90
N ALA A 207 -9.82 -6.54 -1.78
CA ALA A 207 -10.13 -5.76 -0.60
C ALA A 207 -11.62 -5.42 -0.45
N LYS A 208 -12.09 -5.45 0.79
CA LYS A 208 -13.42 -5.00 1.18
C LYS A 208 -13.34 -3.57 1.70
N LYS A 209 -14.40 -2.79 1.50
CA LYS A 209 -14.47 -1.40 1.97
C LYS A 209 -14.32 -1.32 3.49
N GLU A 210 -14.90 -2.27 4.22
CA GLU A 210 -14.85 -2.33 5.68
C GLU A 210 -13.43 -2.55 6.22
N GLU A 211 -12.59 -3.26 5.46
CA GLU A 211 -11.17 -3.47 5.77
C GLU A 211 -10.39 -2.17 5.56
N ILE A 212 -10.58 -1.50 4.42
CA ILE A 212 -9.94 -0.22 4.14
C ILE A 212 -10.37 0.86 5.14
N SER A 213 -11.66 0.93 5.49
CA SER A 213 -12.15 1.82 6.54
C SER A 213 -11.50 1.54 7.89
N LEU A 214 -11.38 0.25 8.27
CA LEU A 214 -10.72 -0.16 9.50
C LEU A 214 -9.26 0.28 9.51
N VAL A 215 -8.52 0.02 8.42
CA VAL A 215 -7.11 0.41 8.26
C VAL A 215 -6.95 1.92 8.38
N LEU A 216 -7.71 2.71 7.62
CA LEU A 216 -7.63 4.17 7.65
C LEU A 216 -7.92 4.71 9.06
N SER A 217 -9.03 4.31 9.68
CA SER A 217 -9.33 4.72 11.05
C SER A 217 -8.23 4.33 12.04
N SER A 218 -7.64 3.14 11.89
CA SER A 218 -6.58 2.64 12.77
C SER A 218 -5.29 3.44 12.61
N ILE A 219 -4.93 3.84 11.38
CA ILE A 219 -3.77 4.71 11.12
C ILE A 219 -3.91 6.04 11.85
N TYR A 220 -5.08 6.68 11.80
CA TYR A 220 -5.29 7.96 12.49
C TYR A 220 -5.34 7.81 14.01
N ASN A 221 -5.92 6.73 14.55
CA ASN A 221 -5.88 6.46 15.99
C ASN A 221 -4.45 6.14 16.47
N TRP A 222 -3.69 5.37 15.70
CA TRP A 222 -2.28 5.10 15.93
C TRP A 222 -1.46 6.41 15.92
N LYS A 223 -1.65 7.26 14.92
CA LYS A 223 -1.03 8.60 14.83
C LYS A 223 -1.33 9.46 16.06
N ASP A 224 -2.58 9.48 16.53
CA ASP A 224 -2.99 10.25 17.71
C ASP A 224 -2.32 9.73 18.99
N SER A 225 -2.25 8.41 19.19
CA SER A 225 -1.52 7.82 20.31
C SER A 225 -0.04 8.18 20.29
N TRP A 226 0.57 8.22 19.10
CA TRP A 226 1.96 8.64 18.93
C TRP A 226 2.15 10.14 19.22
N LYS A 227 1.29 11.00 18.66
CA LYS A 227 1.29 12.46 18.88
C LYS A 227 1.16 12.80 20.36
N ARG A 228 0.30 12.09 21.10
CA ARG A 228 0.04 12.28 22.54
C ARG A 228 1.03 11.58 23.46
N SER A 229 1.97 10.80 22.91
CA SER A 229 2.90 9.97 23.69
C SER A 229 2.19 8.95 24.61
N ASP A 230 1.03 8.43 24.18
CA ASP A 230 0.30 7.36 24.85
C ASP A 230 0.91 6.01 24.45
N ILE A 231 1.93 5.58 25.20
CA ILE A 231 2.75 4.42 24.84
C ILE A 231 1.96 3.10 24.89
N ASP A 232 1.01 2.98 25.82
CA ASP A 232 0.26 1.74 25.98
C ASP A 232 -0.76 1.57 24.84
N LYS A 233 -1.43 2.65 24.42
CA LYS A 233 -2.28 2.59 23.21
C LYS A 233 -1.44 2.42 21.95
N TYR A 234 -0.31 3.12 21.84
CA TYR A 234 0.56 3.02 20.66
C TYR A 234 1.05 1.58 20.43
N LEU A 235 1.54 0.91 21.48
CA LEU A 235 2.08 -0.44 21.37
C LEU A 235 1.00 -1.51 21.10
N LYS A 236 -0.28 -1.26 21.40
CA LYS A 236 -1.38 -2.19 21.08
C LYS A 236 -1.61 -2.38 19.58
N TYR A 237 -1.16 -1.45 18.75
CA TYR A 237 -1.20 -1.57 17.29
C TYR A 237 -0.13 -2.51 16.75
N TYR A 238 0.85 -2.94 17.53
CA TYR A 238 1.95 -3.77 17.05
C TYR A 238 1.68 -5.24 17.38
N SER A 239 1.96 -6.11 16.43
CA SER A 239 1.89 -7.56 16.63
C SER A 239 3.02 -8.01 17.58
N PRO A 240 2.81 -9.03 18.42
CA PRO A 240 3.91 -9.71 19.11
C PRO A 240 4.97 -10.27 18.15
N GLU A 241 4.58 -10.60 16.91
CA GLU A 241 5.47 -11.05 15.84
C GLU A 241 6.19 -9.89 15.12
N PHE A 242 6.02 -8.65 15.59
CA PHE A 242 6.61 -7.48 14.95
C PHE A 242 8.13 -7.61 14.83
N LYS A 243 8.62 -7.31 13.63
CA LYS A 243 10.04 -7.29 13.31
C LYS A 243 10.35 -6.18 12.32
N LYS A 244 11.42 -5.44 12.57
CA LYS A 244 11.96 -4.44 11.63
C LYS A 244 12.86 -5.10 10.59
N TYR A 245 13.12 -4.39 9.49
CA TYR A 245 14.06 -4.85 8.44
C TYR A 245 15.49 -5.03 8.98
N ASP A 246 15.86 -4.32 10.05
CA ASP A 246 17.17 -4.42 10.72
C ASP A 246 17.26 -5.62 11.69
N GLY A 247 16.21 -6.44 11.77
CA GLY A 247 16.12 -7.60 12.66
C GLY A 247 15.67 -7.29 14.08
N SER A 248 15.42 -6.03 14.45
CA SER A 248 14.89 -5.68 15.77
C SER A 248 13.47 -6.21 15.95
N ASP A 249 13.28 -7.00 17.00
CA ASP A 249 11.98 -7.56 17.41
C ASP A 249 11.11 -6.55 18.19
N PHE A 250 9.87 -6.95 18.47
CA PHE A 250 8.93 -6.20 19.28
C PHE A 250 9.47 -5.78 20.65
N LYS A 251 10.25 -6.63 21.33
CA LYS A 251 10.76 -6.34 22.68
C LYS A 251 11.78 -5.20 22.65
N LYS A 252 12.73 -5.25 21.71
CA LYS A 252 13.73 -4.18 21.49
C LYS A 252 13.03 -2.89 21.06
N PHE A 253 12.12 -2.97 20.12
CA PHE A 253 11.34 -1.84 19.63
C PHE A 253 10.52 -1.17 20.75
N SER A 254 9.77 -1.97 21.52
CA SER A 254 8.95 -1.51 22.64
C SER A 254 9.77 -0.80 23.70
N LYS A 255 10.93 -1.38 24.10
CA LYS A 255 11.85 -0.75 25.06
C LYS A 255 12.37 0.60 24.54
N TYR A 256 12.76 0.66 23.27
CA TYR A 256 13.19 1.90 22.63
C TYR A 256 12.08 2.96 22.63
N LYS A 257 10.87 2.61 22.18
CA LYS A 257 9.74 3.55 22.10
C LYS A 257 9.28 4.02 23.48
N LYS A 258 9.27 3.17 24.51
CA LYS A 258 9.00 3.56 25.91
C LYS A 258 9.94 4.66 26.38
N ARG A 259 11.25 4.55 26.09
CA ARG A 259 12.23 5.61 26.41
C ARG A 259 11.95 6.90 25.66
N ILE A 260 11.62 6.83 24.37
CA ILE A 260 11.31 8.01 23.55
C ILE A 260 10.03 8.71 24.04
N PHE A 261 8.97 7.94 24.33
CA PHE A 261 7.69 8.47 24.81
C PHE A 261 7.79 9.04 26.22
N GLY A 262 8.68 8.49 27.06
CA GLY A 262 8.97 9.01 28.40
C GLY A 262 9.48 10.45 28.43
N LYS A 263 10.06 10.95 27.33
CA LYS A 263 10.45 12.36 27.19
C LYS A 263 9.27 13.34 27.06
N LYS A 264 8.08 12.83 26.74
CA LYS A 264 6.83 13.63 26.55
C LYS A 264 6.99 14.84 25.63
N GLU A 265 7.88 14.73 24.64
CA GLU A 265 8.11 15.80 23.66
C GLU A 265 6.81 16.13 22.90
N ARG A 266 6.53 17.41 22.67
CA ARG A 266 5.46 17.82 21.75
C ARG A 266 5.80 17.35 20.33
N LYS A 267 4.83 16.74 19.66
CA LYS A 267 5.00 16.18 18.31
C LYS A 267 3.95 16.76 17.38
N ARG A 268 4.36 17.05 16.14
CA ARG A 268 3.46 17.28 15.02
C ARG A 268 3.70 16.18 14.02
N ILE A 269 2.64 15.45 13.66
CA ILE A 269 2.69 14.31 12.76
C ILE A 269 1.57 14.49 11.74
N HIS A 270 1.97 14.63 10.48
CA HIS A 270 1.06 14.77 9.35
C HIS A 270 1.34 13.67 8.34
N PHE A 271 0.27 13.04 7.87
CA PHE A 271 0.30 12.03 6.82
C PHE A 271 -0.47 12.55 5.60
N SER A 272 0.08 12.28 4.43
CA SER A 272 -0.53 12.60 3.14
C SER A 272 -0.19 11.50 2.14
N ASN A 273 -0.87 11.47 0.99
CA ASN A 273 -0.58 10.55 -0.11
C ASN A 273 -0.64 9.08 0.34
N ILE A 274 -1.68 8.73 1.09
CA ILE A 274 -1.91 7.39 1.64
C ILE A 274 -2.29 6.44 0.52
N ASN A 275 -1.56 5.34 0.42
CA ASN A 275 -1.83 4.24 -0.49
C ASN A 275 -1.86 2.94 0.32
N ILE A 276 -2.90 2.12 0.13
CA ILE A 276 -3.18 0.88 0.83
C ILE A 276 -3.37 -0.23 -0.20
N SER A 277 -2.43 -1.16 -0.26
CA SER A 277 -2.48 -2.33 -1.14
C SER A 277 -2.79 -3.59 -0.33
N PRO A 278 -3.75 -4.43 -0.72
CA PRO A 278 -3.84 -5.79 -0.19
C PRO A 278 -2.52 -6.50 -0.49
N TYR A 279 -1.99 -7.24 0.48
CA TYR A 279 -0.68 -7.85 0.40
C TYR A 279 -0.82 -9.39 0.31
N PRO A 280 -0.75 -9.97 -0.90
CA PRO A 280 -0.67 -11.42 -1.05
C PRO A 280 0.55 -11.96 -0.30
N ASN A 281 0.40 -13.09 0.37
CA ASN A 281 1.47 -13.68 1.17
C ASN A 281 1.24 -15.18 1.36
N SER A 282 2.35 -15.89 1.52
CA SER A 282 2.39 -17.32 1.82
C SER A 282 2.03 -17.66 3.27
N LEU A 283 1.86 -16.66 4.15
CA LEU A 283 1.50 -16.85 5.57
C LEU A 283 -0.01 -17.03 5.78
N ASN A 284 -0.81 -16.96 4.71
CA ASN A 284 -2.28 -17.00 4.76
C ASN A 284 -2.90 -15.94 5.69
N LYS A 285 -2.19 -14.81 5.87
CA LYS A 285 -2.66 -13.69 6.69
C LYS A 285 -3.42 -12.69 5.84
N ARG A 286 -4.46 -12.07 6.41
CA ARG A 286 -5.14 -10.95 5.75
C ARG A 286 -4.33 -9.67 5.91
N MET A 287 -3.40 -9.42 4.99
CA MET A 287 -2.40 -8.37 5.12
C MET A 287 -2.60 -7.20 4.15
N PHE A 288 -2.05 -6.04 4.53
CA PHE A 288 -2.00 -4.84 3.71
C PHE A 288 -0.63 -4.16 3.83
N LYS A 289 -0.15 -3.61 2.71
CA LYS A 289 0.97 -2.67 2.65
C LYS A 289 0.43 -1.25 2.57
N ILE A 290 0.97 -0.37 3.40
CA ILE A 290 0.60 1.04 3.45
C ILE A 290 1.84 1.87 3.22
N ILE A 291 1.77 2.75 2.22
CA ILE A 291 2.78 3.77 1.98
C ILE A 291 2.11 5.14 2.09
N MET A 292 2.73 6.05 2.82
CA MET A 292 2.28 7.43 2.94
C MET A 292 3.48 8.37 3.08
N ASP A 293 3.32 9.63 2.73
CA ASP A 293 4.29 10.66 3.09
C ASP A 293 4.07 11.09 4.53
N GLN A 294 5.15 11.30 5.27
CA GLN A 294 5.15 11.72 6.65
C GLN A 294 5.95 13.00 6.82
N ILE A 295 5.34 13.98 7.48
CA ILE A 295 6.03 15.10 8.11
C ILE A 295 5.95 14.90 9.61
N TYR A 296 7.11 14.73 10.24
CA TYR A 296 7.25 14.58 11.69
C TYR A 296 8.13 15.69 12.24
N LYS A 297 7.62 16.43 13.22
CA LYS A 297 8.39 17.45 13.94
C LYS A 297 8.26 17.29 15.44
N SER A 298 9.39 17.38 16.13
CA SER A 298 9.53 17.43 17.58
C SER A 298 10.75 18.31 17.93
N PRO A 299 10.96 18.70 19.19
CA PRO A 299 12.14 19.49 19.57
C PRO A 299 13.47 18.85 19.15
N THR A 300 13.54 17.52 19.05
CA THR A 300 14.79 16.79 18.78
C THR A 300 14.89 16.21 17.37
N VAL A 301 13.79 16.18 16.61
CA VAL A 301 13.74 15.54 15.29
C VAL A 301 12.83 16.33 14.36
N ASP A 302 13.34 16.66 13.17
CA ASP A 302 12.57 17.13 12.01
C ASP A 302 12.79 16.12 10.88
N PHE A 303 11.71 15.50 10.40
CA PHE A 303 11.77 14.46 9.38
C PHE A 303 10.66 14.68 8.35
N LYS A 304 11.04 14.58 7.07
CA LYS A 304 10.13 14.51 5.94
C LYS A 304 10.56 13.35 5.06
N GLY A 305 9.67 12.40 4.83
CA GLY A 305 9.97 11.22 4.02
C GLY A 305 8.78 10.28 3.93
N LYS A 306 8.99 9.11 3.33
CA LYS A 306 7.96 8.08 3.25
C LYS A 306 7.89 7.29 4.56
N LYS A 307 6.68 6.83 4.87
CA LYS A 307 6.38 5.90 5.94
C LYS A 307 5.79 4.65 5.32
N GLU A 308 6.34 3.49 5.68
CA GLU A 308 5.88 2.21 5.18
C GLU A 308 5.43 1.32 6.34
N LEU A 309 4.23 0.76 6.24
CA LEU A 309 3.66 -0.16 7.22
C LEU A 309 3.18 -1.43 6.54
N PHE A 310 3.46 -2.56 7.16
CA PHE A 310 2.84 -3.84 6.83
C PHE A 310 2.01 -4.27 8.01
N LEU A 311 0.72 -4.48 7.77
CA LEU A 311 -0.22 -4.83 8.81
C LEU A 311 -1.05 -6.06 8.45
N GLU A 312 -1.53 -6.75 9.45
CA GLU A 312 -2.54 -7.79 9.36
C GLU A 312 -3.84 -7.32 10.00
N ILE A 313 -4.97 -7.80 9.46
CA ILE A 313 -6.26 -7.73 10.13
C ILE A 313 -6.53 -9.08 10.78
N VAL A 314 -6.62 -9.09 12.10
CA VAL A 314 -6.92 -10.28 12.90
C VAL A 314 -7.97 -9.92 13.94
N ASN A 315 -9.05 -10.70 14.04
CA ASN A 315 -10.17 -10.44 14.96
C ASN A 315 -10.76 -9.02 14.82
N ASN A 316 -10.84 -8.50 13.59
CA ASN A 316 -11.30 -7.13 13.27
C ASN A 316 -10.45 -6.03 13.94
N GLU A 317 -9.21 -6.33 14.30
CA GLU A 317 -8.20 -5.38 14.75
C GLU A 317 -7.03 -5.34 13.76
N VAL A 318 -6.38 -4.18 13.67
CA VAL A 318 -5.15 -3.99 12.91
C VAL A 318 -3.94 -4.26 13.80
N LYS A 319 -3.01 -5.09 13.32
CA LYS A 319 -1.69 -5.30 13.95
C LYS A 319 -0.57 -5.05 12.94
N ILE A 320 0.37 -4.19 13.30
CA ILE A 320 1.56 -3.84 12.53
C ILE A 320 2.59 -4.96 12.71
N LEU A 321 3.01 -5.56 11.61
CA LEU A 321 4.02 -6.61 11.54
C LEU A 321 5.42 -6.03 11.27
N THR A 322 5.49 -4.98 10.46
CA THR A 322 6.74 -4.28 10.13
C THR A 322 6.47 -2.80 9.87
N GLU A 323 7.43 -1.95 10.23
CA GLU A 323 7.41 -0.51 10.05
C GLU A 323 8.80 -0.03 9.61
N ASP A 324 8.83 0.87 8.63
CA ASP A 324 9.99 1.70 8.26
C ASP A 324 9.63 3.19 8.34
#